data_AF-A0A1X9PTU7-F1
#
_entry.id   AF-A0A1X9PTU7-F1
#
_cell.length_a   1.000
_cell.length_b   1.000
_cell.length_c   1.000
_cell.angle_alpha   90.00
_cell.angle_beta   90.00
_cell.angle_gamma   90.00
#
_symmetry.space_group_name_H-M   'P 1'
#
loop_
_entity.id
_entity.type
_entity.pdbx_description
1 polymer ?
#
loop_
_entity_poly.entity_id
_entity_poly.type
_entity_poly.pdbx_seq_one_letter_code
_entity_poly.pdbx_strand_id
1 'polypeptide(L)' 'MAVPKKRLSKSKKNSRKAQWKRQGFYQAQKALSMAKSLLTGKSNSFIQLSTEDT' A
#
# COMPACT_ATOMS: atom_id res chain seq x y z
N MET A 1 24.66 8.02 -24.62
CA MET A 1 23.56 7.84 -23.65
C MET A 1 22.39 8.71 -24.08
N ALA A 2 21.15 8.24 -23.94
CA ALA A 2 19.98 9.03 -24.31
C ALA A 2 19.74 10.15 -23.29
N VAL A 3 19.57 11.39 -23.77
CA VAL A 3 19.27 12.56 -22.94
C VAL A 3 17.93 13.18 -23.36
N PRO A 4 17.11 13.66 -22.40
CA PRO A 4 15.84 14.28 -22.72
C PRO A 4 16.08 15.62 -23.41
N LYS A 5 15.54 15.78 -24.63
CA LYS A 5 15.67 17.03 -25.39
C LYS A 5 14.95 18.22 -24.74
N LYS A 6 13.84 17.95 -24.04
CA LYS A 6 13.00 18.94 -23.34
C LYS A 6 12.49 18.37 -22.03
N ARG A 7 12.21 19.25 -21.06
CA ARG A 7 11.57 18.86 -19.80
C ARG A 7 10.15 18.38 -20.07
N LEU A 8 9.70 17.45 -19.24
CA LEU A 8 8.32 16.98 -19.26
C LEU A 8 7.35 18.09 -18.78
N SER A 9 6.12 18.09 -19.28
CA SER A 9 5.09 19.01 -18.76
C SER A 9 4.77 18.73 -17.29
N LYS A 10 4.33 19.77 -16.56
CA LYS A 10 3.97 19.66 -15.13
C LYS A 10 2.89 18.60 -14.91
N SER A 11 1.88 18.58 -15.79
CA SER A 11 0.79 17.59 -15.75
C SER A 11 1.34 16.15 -15.84
N LYS A 12 2.15 15.85 -16.86
CA LYS A 12 2.66 14.48 -17.09
C LYS A 12 3.61 14.01 -15.97
N LYS A 13 4.36 14.93 -15.34
CA LYS A 13 5.19 14.62 -14.15
C LYS A 13 4.30 14.28 -12.95
N ASN A 14 3.26 15.08 -12.72
CA ASN A 14 2.34 14.89 -11.59
C ASN A 14 1.52 13.61 -11.73
N SER A 15 1.05 13.25 -12.93
CA SER A 15 0.33 11.99 -13.16
C SER A 15 1.17 10.76 -12.79
N ARG A 16 2.46 10.75 -13.16
CA ARG A 16 3.38 9.66 -12.77
C ARG A 16 3.57 9.59 -11.26
N LYS A 17 3.74 10.75 -10.60
CA LYS A 17 3.85 10.82 -9.13
C LYS A 17 2.56 10.33 -8.45
N ALA A 18 1.39 10.65 -8.99
CA ALA A 18 0.11 10.19 -8.48
C ALA A 18 -0.03 8.67 -8.60
N GLN A 19 0.37 8.08 -9.73
CA GLN A 19 0.39 6.63 -9.90
C GLN A 19 1.30 5.92 -8.89
N TRP A 20 2.49 6.48 -8.63
CA TRP A 20 3.38 5.94 -7.60
C TRP A 20 2.75 6.00 -6.19
N LYS A 21 2.14 7.13 -5.82
CA LYS A 21 1.43 7.27 -4.54
C LYS A 21 0.21 6.34 -4.40
N ARG A 22 -0.49 6.07 -5.51
CA ARG A 22 -1.69 5.21 -5.54
C ARG A 22 -1.38 3.77 -5.12
N GLN A 23 -0.15 3.29 -5.33
CA GLN A 23 0.27 1.96 -4.86
C GLN A 23 0.22 1.87 -3.33
N GLY A 24 0.72 2.90 -2.63
CA GLY A 24 0.67 2.96 -1.16
C GLY A 24 -0.75 2.99 -0.62
N PHE A 25 -1.67 3.70 -1.29
CA PHE A 25 -3.09 3.70 -0.92
C PHE A 25 -3.70 2.30 -0.93
N TYR A 26 -3.44 1.50 -1.97
CA TYR A 26 -3.96 0.14 -2.05
C TYR A 26 -3.38 -0.78 -0.97
N GLN A 27 -2.10 -0.64 -0.65
CA GLN A 27 -1.50 -1.43 0.42
C GLN A 27 -2.06 -1.06 1.79
N ALA A 28 -2.26 0.24 2.06
CA ALA A 28 -2.90 0.70 3.28
C ALA A 28 -4.33 0.17 3.43
N GLN A 29 -5.11 0.16 2.35
CA GLN A 29 -6.48 -0.39 2.36
C GLN A 29 -6.49 -1.89 2.68
N LYS A 30 -5.59 -2.66 2.07
CA LYS A 30 -5.44 -4.09 2.36
C LYS A 30 -5.02 -4.33 3.81
N ALA A 31 -4.01 -3.62 4.29
CA ALA A 31 -3.51 -3.74 5.66
C ALA A 31 -4.61 -3.43 6.70
N LEU A 32 -5.41 -2.38 6.48
CA LEU A 32 -6.53 -2.04 7.34
C LEU A 32 -7.60 -3.14 7.34
N SER A 33 -7.96 -3.65 6.16
CA SER A 33 -8.90 -4.77 6.03
C SER A 33 -8.41 -6.02 6.79
N MET A 34 -7.12 -6.33 6.69
CA MET A 34 -6.50 -7.45 7.40
C MET A 34 -6.54 -7.24 8.92
N ALA A 35 -6.15 -6.05 9.40
CA ALA A 35 -6.17 -5.73 10.83
C ALA A 35 -7.57 -5.88 11.43
N LYS A 36 -8.61 -5.40 10.74
CA LYS A 36 -10.00 -5.57 11.19
C LYS A 36 -10.40 -7.04 11.28
N SER A 37 -10.02 -7.85 10.29
CA SER A 37 -10.30 -9.29 10.30
C SER A 37 -9.66 -9.97 11.50
N LEU A 38 -8.39 -9.66 11.78
CA LEU A 38 -7.64 -10.20 12.93
C LEU A 38 -8.31 -9.86 14.27
N LEU A 39 -8.69 -8.59 14.46
CA LEU A 39 -9.33 -8.13 15.70
C LEU A 39 -10.65 -8.83 16.01
N THR A 40 -11.38 -9.31 14.99
CA THR A 40 -12.66 -10.00 15.22
C THR A 40 -12.49 -11.44 15.70
N GLY A 41 -11.30 -12.04 15.62
CA GLY A 41 -11.03 -13.41 16.06
C GLY A 41 -11.78 -14.52 15.31
N LYS A 42 -12.61 -14.18 14.31
CA LYS A 42 -13.46 -15.11 13.56
C LYS A 42 -12.79 -15.72 12.34
N SER A 43 -11.59 -15.24 11.98
CA SER A 43 -10.89 -15.68 10.78
C SER A 43 -10.03 -16.90 11.06
N ASN A 44 -10.42 -18.06 10.52
CA ASN A 44 -9.70 -19.33 10.68
C ASN A 44 -8.38 -19.40 9.86
N SER A 45 -8.12 -18.42 9.00
CA SER A 45 -6.99 -18.42 8.07
C SER A 45 -5.73 -17.72 8.60
N PHE A 46 -5.84 -16.92 9.66
CA PHE A 46 -4.73 -16.15 10.18
C PHE A 46 -4.30 -16.70 11.54
N ILE A 47 -3.01 -17.02 11.68
CA ILE A 47 -2.41 -17.46 12.94
C ILE A 47 -1.85 -16.21 13.64
N GLN A 48 -2.49 -15.79 14.73
CA GLN A 48 -1.92 -14.78 15.63
C GLN A 48 -0.92 -15.49 16.55
N LEU A 49 0.36 -15.18 16.43
CA LEU A 49 1.38 -15.57 17.41
C LEU A 49 1.28 -14.58 18.58
N SER A 50 0.26 -14.71 19.42
CA SER A 50 0.15 -13.93 20.65
C SER A 50 1.16 -14.45 21.67
N THR A 51 2.15 -13.63 22.05
CA THR A 51 3.05 -13.85 23.21
C THR A 51 2.32 -13.46 24.52
N GLU A 52 1.05 -13.81 24.64
CA GLU A 52 0.21 -13.44 25.80
C GLU A 52 -0.39 -14.68 26.47
N ASP A 53 0.38 -15.78 26.49
CA ASP A 53 0.14 -16.95 27.33
C ASP A 53 1.23 -16.99 28.44
N THR A 54 1.23 -15.98 29.31
CA THR A 54 1.75 -16.05 30.70
C THR A 54 0.85 -15.25 31.62
#